data_AF-A0A511KA27-F1
#
_entry.id   AF-A0A511KA27-F1
#
_cell.length_a   1.000
_cell.length_b   1.000
_cell.length_c   1.000
_cell.angle_alpha   90.00
_cell.angle_beta   90.00
_cell.angle_gamma   90.00
#
_symmetry.space_group_name_H-M   'P 1'
#
loop_
_entity.id
_entity.type
_entity.pdbx_description
1 polymer ?
#
loop_
_entity_poly.entity_id
_entity_poly.type
_entity_poly.pdbx_seq_one_letter_code
_entity_poly.pdbx_strand_id
1 'polypeptide(L)'
;MAFSSLPEVKPYSQGQAKIRNSEPMKEGKWIGLEKIDWTDEDGRDRVWEMAVRKTTSEGGIDAVAIAALLKHPSKPVSLPIILQYRPPIRNICVELPAGLIDKGESPEKSAIRELYEETGYGGKEFEGRIKVLEVGSTIVSDPGAVCFLIALTLHDAPYRD
;
A
#
# COMPACT_ATOMS: atom_id res chain seq x y z
N MET A 1 -10.81 29.19 -10.40
CA MET A 1 -9.48 29.21 -9.75
C MET A 1 -8.57 28.35 -10.61
N ALA A 2 -7.38 28.85 -10.97
CA ALA A 2 -6.43 28.05 -11.73
C ALA A 2 -5.97 26.88 -10.86
N PHE A 3 -6.08 25.66 -11.37
CA PHE A 3 -5.49 24.49 -10.72
C PHE A 3 -3.98 24.73 -10.63
N SER A 4 -3.41 24.70 -9.43
CA SER A 4 -1.97 24.50 -9.32
C SER A 4 -1.67 23.17 -10.01
N SER A 5 -0.72 23.16 -10.94
CA SER A 5 -0.27 21.89 -11.54
C SER A 5 0.08 20.93 -10.40
N LEU A 6 -0.37 19.68 -10.52
CA LEU A 6 0.07 18.62 -9.60
C LEU A 6 1.59 18.68 -9.44
N PRO A 7 2.14 18.39 -8.25
CA PRO A 7 3.57 18.27 -8.11
C PRO A 7 4.09 17.27 -9.14
N GLU A 8 5.24 17.56 -9.72
CA GLU A 8 5.87 16.66 -10.68
C GLU A 8 6.33 15.40 -9.94
N VAL A 9 5.59 14.29 -10.12
CA VAL A 9 6.05 12.96 -9.67
C VAL A 9 6.71 12.32 -10.87
N LYS A 10 7.95 11.92 -10.68
CA LYS A 10 8.76 11.30 -11.74
C LYS A 10 7.99 10.14 -12.35
N PRO A 11 7.85 10.09 -13.70
CA PRO A 11 7.28 8.92 -14.36
C PRO A 11 8.02 7.67 -13.91
N TYR A 12 7.27 6.57 -13.76
CA TYR A 12 7.90 5.30 -13.46
C TYR A 12 8.96 4.96 -14.52
N SER A 13 10.14 4.59 -14.05
CA SER A 13 11.19 4.00 -14.87
C SER A 13 11.76 2.82 -14.11
N GLN A 14 11.91 1.69 -14.80
CA GLN A 14 12.59 0.52 -14.26
C GLN A 14 14.03 0.83 -13.80
N GLY A 15 14.60 1.92 -14.34
CA GLY A 15 15.96 2.34 -14.03
C GLY A 15 16.94 1.19 -14.27
N GLN A 16 17.72 0.85 -13.24
CA GLN A 16 18.67 -0.27 -13.27
C GLN A 16 18.36 -1.33 -12.19
N ALA A 17 17.11 -1.42 -11.75
CA ALA A 17 16.70 -2.33 -10.70
C ALA A 17 16.97 -3.80 -11.11
N LYS A 18 17.81 -4.49 -10.34
CA LYS A 18 18.11 -5.92 -10.51
C LYS A 18 18.66 -6.51 -9.21
N ILE A 19 18.40 -7.79 -8.97
CA ILE A 19 19.08 -8.53 -7.90
C ILE A 19 20.56 -8.63 -8.25
N ARG A 20 21.44 -8.19 -7.35
CA ARG A 20 22.90 -8.26 -7.53
C ARG A 20 23.52 -9.48 -6.85
N ASN A 21 22.98 -9.89 -5.71
CA ASN A 21 23.40 -11.06 -4.94
C ASN A 21 22.18 -11.68 -4.25
N SER A 22 22.25 -12.99 -3.98
CA SER A 22 21.23 -13.72 -3.22
C SER A 22 21.92 -14.84 -2.43
N GLU A 23 21.74 -14.86 -1.12
CA GLU A 23 22.30 -15.87 -0.23
C GLU A 23 21.28 -16.32 0.81
N PRO A 24 21.36 -17.58 1.30
CA PRO A 24 20.49 -18.04 2.38
C PRO A 24 20.73 -17.25 3.68
N MET A 25 19.64 -16.98 4.41
CA MET A 25 19.68 -16.24 5.67
C MET A 25 18.93 -17.03 6.75
N LYS A 26 19.51 -17.13 7.95
CA LYS A 26 18.86 -17.81 9.09
C LYS A 26 17.82 -16.93 9.78
N GLU A 27 18.07 -15.62 9.85
CA GLU A 27 17.15 -14.67 10.48
C GLU A 27 17.14 -13.35 9.70
N GLY A 28 15.94 -12.86 9.38
CA GLY A 28 15.75 -11.59 8.69
C GLY A 28 15.64 -10.40 9.63
N LYS A 29 16.11 -9.24 9.16
CA LYS A 29 15.86 -7.95 9.82
C LYS A 29 14.40 -7.52 9.72
N TRP A 30 13.78 -7.75 8.56
CA TRP A 30 12.44 -7.22 8.22
C TRP A 30 11.34 -8.25 8.35
N ILE A 31 11.66 -9.52 8.05
CA ILE A 31 10.75 -10.66 8.09
C ILE A 31 11.29 -11.69 9.10
N GLY A 32 10.41 -12.17 9.97
CA GLY A 32 10.60 -13.32 10.85
C GLY A 32 9.88 -14.55 10.32
N LEU A 33 10.23 -15.72 10.86
CA LEU A 33 9.49 -16.96 10.66
C LEU A 33 9.00 -17.44 12.02
N GLU A 34 7.73 -17.76 12.12
CA GLU A 34 7.12 -18.29 13.33
C GLU A 34 6.49 -19.65 13.04
N LYS A 35 6.57 -20.55 14.01
CA LYS A 35 5.82 -21.79 14.02
C LYS A 35 4.71 -21.64 15.04
N ILE A 36 3.47 -21.80 14.60
CA ILE A 36 2.29 -21.72 15.46
C ILE A 36 1.66 -23.10 15.60
N ASP A 37 1.13 -23.36 16.78
CA ASP A 37 0.20 -24.45 17.05
C ASP A 37 -1.19 -23.80 17.16
N TRP A 38 -2.17 -24.23 16.35
CA TRP A 38 -3.50 -23.62 16.30
C TRP A 38 -4.60 -24.67 16.13
N THR A 39 -5.83 -24.31 16.48
CA THR A 39 -7.01 -25.16 16.35
C THR A 39 -7.83 -24.70 15.14
N ASP A 40 -8.10 -25.61 14.20
CA ASP A 40 -8.86 -25.33 12.99
C ASP A 40 -10.38 -25.23 13.23
N GLU A 41 -11.14 -24.92 12.17
CA GLU A 41 -12.60 -24.75 12.21
C GLU A 41 -13.37 -26.02 12.63
N ASP A 42 -12.74 -27.19 12.49
CA ASP A 42 -13.28 -28.49 12.90
C ASP A 42 -12.87 -28.87 14.34
N GLY A 43 -12.11 -28.02 15.04
CA GLY A 43 -11.60 -28.28 16.37
C GLY A 43 -10.36 -29.16 16.42
N ARG A 44 -9.64 -29.34 15.30
CA ARG A 44 -8.42 -30.17 15.25
C ARG A 44 -7.17 -29.33 15.46
N ASP A 45 -6.22 -29.87 16.23
CA ASP A 45 -4.91 -29.26 16.41
C ASP A 45 -4.05 -29.37 15.16
N ARG A 46 -3.44 -28.25 14.77
CA ARG A 46 -2.62 -28.07 13.57
C ARG A 46 -1.33 -27.35 13.93
N VAL A 47 -0.30 -27.59 13.13
CA VAL A 47 0.95 -26.82 13.13
C VAL A 47 1.04 -26.04 11.82
N TRP A 48 1.47 -24.79 11.87
CA TRP A 48 1.69 -23.96 10.69
C TRP A 48 2.98 -23.14 10.81
N GLU A 49 3.66 -22.93 9.69
CA GLU A 49 4.82 -22.02 9.58
C GLU A 49 4.39 -20.75 8.85
N MET A 50 4.66 -19.58 9.44
CA MET A 50 4.26 -18.28 8.91
C MET A 50 5.43 -17.31 8.82
N ALA A 51 5.39 -16.43 7.82
CA ALA A 51 6.33 -15.31 7.72
C ALA A 51 5.70 -14.06 8.33
N VAL A 52 6.36 -13.42 9.29
CA VAL A 52 5.80 -12.25 9.98
C VAL A 52 6.64 -11.01 9.73
N ARG A 53 6.00 -9.84 9.69
CA ARG A 53 6.73 -8.58 9.72
C ARG A 53 7.19 -8.29 11.14
N LYS A 54 8.47 -7.96 11.29
CA LYS A 54 9.04 -7.54 12.59
C LYS A 54 8.70 -6.10 12.96
N THR A 55 7.97 -5.41 12.09
CA THR A 55 7.65 -3.99 12.18
C THR A 55 6.15 -3.73 12.21
N THR A 56 5.33 -4.77 12.46
CA THR A 56 3.88 -4.60 12.60
C THR A 56 3.58 -3.55 13.67
N SER A 57 2.66 -2.64 13.35
CA SER A 57 2.27 -1.58 14.28
C SER A 57 1.59 -2.15 15.53
N GLU A 58 1.51 -1.35 16.61
CA GLU A 58 0.76 -1.71 17.82
C GLU A 58 -0.73 -1.99 17.54
N GLY A 59 -1.26 -1.49 16.41
CA GLY A 59 -2.60 -1.78 15.93
C GLY A 59 -2.77 -3.14 15.25
N GLY A 60 -1.71 -3.93 15.09
CA GLY A 60 -1.75 -5.25 14.45
C GLY A 60 -1.85 -5.21 12.92
N ILE A 61 -1.60 -4.05 12.31
CA ILE A 61 -1.64 -3.86 10.85
C ILE A 61 -0.29 -3.36 10.37
N ASP A 62 0.17 -3.87 9.23
CA ASP A 62 1.45 -3.47 8.65
C ASP A 62 1.33 -2.28 7.70
N ALA A 63 0.30 -2.29 6.85
CA ALA A 63 0.22 -1.44 5.68
C ALA A 63 -1.21 -1.08 5.27
N VAL A 64 -1.31 -0.09 4.38
CA VAL A 64 -2.52 0.27 3.65
C VAL A 64 -2.29 0.11 2.15
N ALA A 65 -3.32 -0.33 1.43
CA ALA A 65 -3.45 -0.33 -0.01
C ALA A 65 -4.62 0.58 -0.40
N ILE A 66 -4.44 1.40 -1.43
CA ILE A 66 -5.27 2.59 -1.63
C ILE A 66 -5.97 2.52 -2.98
N ALA A 67 -7.29 2.33 -2.95
CA ALA A 67 -8.14 2.47 -4.11
C ALA A 67 -8.67 3.91 -4.21
N ALA A 68 -7.91 4.81 -4.85
CA ALA A 68 -8.27 6.22 -4.99
C ALA A 68 -9.11 6.48 -6.26
N LEU A 69 -10.39 6.79 -6.10
CA LEU A 69 -11.26 7.22 -7.21
C LEU A 69 -11.07 8.71 -7.48
N LEU A 70 -10.43 9.03 -8.60
CA LEU A 70 -10.23 10.39 -9.07
C LEU A 70 -11.46 10.82 -9.87
N LYS A 71 -12.16 11.86 -9.39
CA LYS A 71 -13.31 12.47 -10.06
C LYS A 71 -12.88 13.80 -10.68
N HIS A 72 -12.96 13.88 -12.00
CA HIS A 72 -12.72 15.10 -12.74
C HIS A 72 -14.06 15.61 -13.32
N PRO A 73 -14.31 16.94 -13.38
CA PRO A 73 -15.58 17.47 -13.89
C PRO A 73 -15.92 17.06 -15.33
N SER A 74 -14.91 16.79 -16.16
CA SER A 74 -15.08 16.49 -17.59
C SER A 74 -14.40 15.21 -18.07
N LYS A 75 -13.78 14.41 -17.17
CA LYS A 75 -13.16 13.13 -17.54
C LYS A 75 -13.84 11.98 -16.77
N PRO A 76 -13.85 10.75 -17.30
CA PRO A 76 -14.33 9.59 -16.57
C PRO A 76 -13.62 9.42 -15.23
N VAL A 77 -14.28 8.76 -14.28
CA VAL A 77 -13.64 8.36 -13.02
C VAL A 77 -12.44 7.48 -13.35
N SER A 78 -11.30 7.78 -12.74
CA SER A 78 -10.08 7.00 -12.91
C SER A 78 -9.54 6.52 -11.57
N LEU A 79 -8.72 5.47 -11.62
CA LEU A 79 -8.05 4.85 -10.49
C LEU A 79 -6.54 4.89 -10.78
N PRO A 80 -5.72 5.61 -9.98
CA PRO A 80 -4.28 5.60 -10.18
C PRO A 80 -3.75 4.22 -9.82
N ILE A 81 -2.88 3.73 -10.69
CA ILE A 81 -2.11 2.49 -10.49
C ILE A 81 -0.63 2.85 -10.54
N ILE A 82 0.17 2.12 -9.80
CA ILE A 82 1.63 2.27 -9.80
C ILE A 82 2.27 1.06 -10.49
N LEU A 83 3.42 1.32 -11.11
CA LEU A 83 4.32 0.28 -11.58
C LEU A 83 5.49 0.24 -10.61
N GLN A 84 5.80 -0.92 -10.03
CA GLN A 84 6.89 -1.04 -9.07
C GLN A 84 7.69 -2.32 -9.32
N TYR A 85 9.03 -2.20 -9.37
CA TYR A 85 9.87 -3.40 -9.37
C TYR A 85 9.86 -4.01 -7.96
N ARG A 86 9.39 -5.27 -7.85
CA ARG A 86 9.34 -6.03 -6.60
C ARG A 86 10.51 -7.02 -6.57
N PRO A 87 11.55 -6.80 -5.74
CA PRO A 87 12.68 -7.71 -5.62
C PRO A 87 12.30 -9.19 -5.39
N PRO A 88 11.28 -9.54 -4.58
CA PRO A 88 10.89 -10.93 -4.36
C PRO A 88 10.49 -11.68 -5.63
N ILE A 89 9.79 -11.03 -6.57
CA ILE A 89 9.36 -11.64 -7.84
C ILE A 89 10.26 -11.28 -9.02
N ARG A 90 11.27 -10.43 -8.80
CA ARG A 90 12.26 -9.97 -9.80
C ARG A 90 11.64 -9.34 -11.05
N ASN A 91 10.49 -8.70 -10.90
CA ASN A 91 9.75 -8.11 -12.01
C ASN A 91 8.96 -6.87 -11.58
N ILE A 92 8.42 -6.16 -12.56
CA ILE A 92 7.50 -5.04 -12.38
C ILE A 92 6.11 -5.60 -12.06
N CYS A 93 5.51 -5.10 -10.98
CA CYS A 93 4.13 -5.33 -10.62
C CYS A 93 3.28 -4.12 -10.98
N VAL A 94 2.03 -4.39 -11.34
CA VAL A 94 0.96 -3.39 -11.43
C VAL A 94 0.21 -3.44 -10.11
N GLU A 95 0.19 -2.33 -9.38
CA GLU A 95 -0.32 -2.30 -8.01
C GLU A 95 -1.17 -1.06 -7.75
N LEU A 96 -2.00 -1.15 -6.71
CA LEU A 96 -2.55 0.05 -6.08
C LEU A 96 -1.43 0.78 -5.32
N PRO A 97 -1.50 2.12 -5.18
CA PRO A 97 -0.66 2.81 -4.22
C PRO A 97 -0.78 2.18 -2.84
N ALA A 98 0.33 2.00 -2.14
CA ALA A 98 0.35 1.29 -0.87
C ALA A 98 1.60 1.60 -0.06
N GLY A 99 1.49 1.57 1.27
CA GLY A 99 2.66 1.74 2.12
C GLY A 99 2.43 1.38 3.58
N LEU A 100 3.52 1.41 4.34
CA LEU A 100 3.51 1.00 5.75
C LEU A 100 2.85 2.07 6.61
N ILE A 101 2.21 1.63 7.69
CA ILE A 101 1.65 2.53 8.69
C ILE A 101 2.77 2.94 9.64
N ASP A 102 3.02 4.25 9.75
CA ASP A 102 3.99 4.78 10.69
C ASP A 102 3.49 4.71 12.13
N LYS A 103 4.43 4.68 13.10
CA LYS A 103 4.08 4.61 14.52
C LYS A 103 3.21 5.80 14.93
N GLY A 104 2.00 5.50 15.42
CA GLY A 104 1.03 6.49 15.88
C GLY A 104 0.20 7.13 14.76
N GLU A 105 0.37 6.70 13.51
CA GLU A 105 -0.46 7.12 12.38
C GLU A 105 -1.74 6.26 12.29
N SER A 106 -2.86 6.87 11.89
CA SER A 106 -4.08 6.11 11.58
C SER A 106 -4.03 5.60 10.14
N PRO A 107 -4.71 4.49 9.81
CA PRO A 107 -4.72 3.97 8.44
C PRO A 107 -5.13 5.01 7.39
N GLU A 108 -6.09 5.88 7.69
CA GLU A 108 -6.55 6.93 6.78
C GLU A 108 -5.47 8.00 6.53
N LYS A 109 -4.72 8.37 7.57
CA LYS A 109 -3.61 9.32 7.45
C LYS A 109 -2.48 8.72 6.62
N SER A 110 -2.10 7.47 6.89
CA SER A 110 -1.12 6.74 6.08
C SER A 110 -1.57 6.64 4.62
N ALA A 111 -2.85 6.36 4.37
CA ALA A 111 -3.38 6.26 3.01
C ALA A 111 -3.26 7.56 2.23
N ILE A 112 -3.56 8.71 2.85
CA ILE A 112 -3.44 10.01 2.18
C ILE A 112 -1.97 10.35 1.92
N ARG A 113 -1.09 10.07 2.89
CA ARG A 113 0.36 10.30 2.77
C ARG A 113 0.97 9.47 1.64
N GLU A 114 0.77 8.16 1.67
CA GLU A 114 1.33 7.23 0.67
C GLU A 114 0.77 7.51 -0.74
N LEU A 115 -0.53 7.83 -0.85
CA LEU A 115 -1.11 8.25 -2.13
C LEU A 115 -0.38 9.48 -2.69
N TYR A 116 -0.08 10.47 -1.85
CA TYR A 116 0.63 11.67 -2.27
C TYR A 116 2.07 11.39 -2.66
N GLU A 117 2.79 10.60 -1.86
CA GLU A 117 4.19 10.25 -2.14
C GLU A 117 4.35 9.49 -3.47
N GLU A 118 3.46 8.55 -3.76
CA GLU A 118 3.59 7.68 -4.93
C GLU A 118 2.95 8.25 -6.20
N THR A 119 1.92 9.10 -6.06
CA THR A 119 1.12 9.56 -7.21
C THR A 119 1.03 11.08 -7.33
N GLY A 120 1.33 11.82 -6.26
CA GLY A 120 1.14 13.27 -6.17
C GLY A 120 -0.30 13.69 -5.87
N TYR A 121 -1.23 12.74 -5.76
CA TYR A 121 -2.62 13.00 -5.37
C TYR A 121 -2.79 12.99 -3.85
N GLY A 122 -3.61 13.89 -3.31
CA GLY A 122 -3.89 13.93 -1.87
C GLY A 122 -2.99 14.86 -1.05
N GLY A 123 -2.18 15.69 -1.72
CA GLY A 123 -1.39 16.76 -1.09
C GLY A 123 -2.25 17.89 -0.52
N LYS A 124 -1.59 18.93 0.01
CA LYS A 124 -2.27 20.10 0.62
C LYS A 124 -3.26 20.78 -0.33
N GLU A 125 -2.96 20.77 -1.63
CA GLU A 125 -3.85 21.30 -2.65
C GLU A 125 -5.21 20.58 -2.69
N PHE A 126 -5.30 19.33 -2.23
CA PHE A 126 -6.55 18.54 -2.15
C PHE A 126 -7.29 18.67 -0.82
N GLU A 127 -6.82 19.50 0.11
CA GLU A 127 -7.48 19.67 1.40
C GLU A 127 -8.96 20.08 1.24
N GLY A 128 -9.85 19.40 1.96
CA GLY A 128 -11.30 19.54 1.82
C GLY A 128 -11.93 18.87 0.59
N ARG A 129 -11.13 18.23 -0.28
CA ARG A 129 -11.57 17.53 -1.51
C ARG A 129 -11.33 16.02 -1.49
N ILE A 130 -10.65 15.53 -0.46
CA ILE A 130 -10.47 14.11 -0.19
C ILE A 130 -11.58 13.63 0.74
N LYS A 131 -12.26 12.57 0.35
CA LYS A 131 -13.22 11.88 1.21
C LYS A 131 -12.83 10.41 1.32
N VAL A 132 -12.55 9.96 2.54
CA VAL A 132 -12.47 8.53 2.86
C VAL A 132 -13.88 7.96 2.73
N LEU A 133 -14.07 7.02 1.80
CA LEU A 133 -15.37 6.38 1.60
C LEU A 133 -15.51 5.16 2.49
N GLU A 134 -14.46 4.34 2.53
CA GLU A 134 -14.46 3.07 3.23
C GLU A 134 -13.03 2.73 3.69
N VAL A 135 -12.93 2.26 4.94
CA VAL A 135 -11.77 1.54 5.44
C VAL A 135 -12.20 0.08 5.53
N GLY A 136 -11.69 -0.75 4.64
CA GLY A 136 -12.07 -2.15 4.53
C GLY A 136 -11.64 -2.97 5.74
N SER A 137 -12.05 -4.23 5.78
CA SER A 137 -11.49 -5.20 6.73
C SER A 137 -10.05 -5.56 6.39
N THR A 138 -9.36 -6.09 7.38
CA THR A 138 -7.98 -6.55 7.24
C THR A 138 -7.90 -7.63 6.16
N ILE A 139 -7.04 -7.43 5.18
CA ILE A 139 -6.71 -8.40 4.14
C ILE A 139 -5.30 -8.96 4.40
N VAL A 140 -5.12 -10.25 4.13
CA VAL A 140 -3.84 -10.93 4.28
C VAL A 140 -3.33 -11.25 2.88
N SER A 141 -2.21 -10.65 2.48
CA SER A 141 -1.72 -10.73 1.09
C SER A 141 -0.70 -11.85 0.86
N ASP A 142 -0.09 -12.36 1.94
CA ASP A 142 0.87 -13.48 1.97
C ASP A 142 0.80 -14.10 3.39
N PRO A 143 1.31 -15.33 3.65
CA PRO A 143 1.28 -15.93 4.99
C PRO A 143 2.05 -15.08 6.02
N GLY A 144 1.33 -14.14 6.64
CA GLY A 144 1.70 -13.20 7.70
C GLY A 144 2.14 -11.78 7.26
N ALA A 145 1.73 -11.32 6.07
CA ALA A 145 1.68 -9.88 5.74
C ALA A 145 0.24 -9.37 5.72
N VAL A 146 -0.04 -8.35 6.55
CA VAL A 146 -1.39 -7.86 6.85
C VAL A 146 -1.57 -6.43 6.34
N CYS A 147 -2.60 -6.19 5.53
CA CYS A 147 -2.86 -4.89 4.91
C CYS A 147 -4.35 -4.50 5.03
N PHE A 148 -4.68 -3.21 4.94
CA PHE A 148 -6.05 -2.76 4.69
C PHE A 148 -6.23 -2.31 3.25
N LEU A 149 -7.37 -2.61 2.65
CA LEU A 149 -7.82 -1.88 1.48
C LEU A 149 -8.59 -0.63 1.93
N ILE A 150 -8.14 0.55 1.53
CA ILE A 150 -8.79 1.83 1.80
C ILE A 150 -9.30 2.40 0.48
N ALA A 151 -10.61 2.58 0.38
CA ALA A 151 -11.23 3.22 -0.76
C ALA A 151 -11.44 4.70 -0.48
N LEU A 152 -10.80 5.55 -1.29
CA LEU A 152 -10.85 7.00 -1.19
C LEU A 152 -11.50 7.58 -2.44
N THR A 153 -12.11 8.75 -2.32
CA THR A 153 -12.46 9.57 -3.49
C THR A 153 -11.79 10.92 -3.39
N LEU A 154 -11.19 11.35 -4.50
CA LEU A 154 -10.68 12.70 -4.66
C LEU A 154 -11.56 13.43 -5.68
N HIS A 155 -12.18 14.52 -5.24
CA HIS A 155 -12.97 15.38 -6.08
C HIS A 155 -12.11 16.49 -6.72
N ASP A 156 -12.46 16.85 -7.95
CA ASP A 156 -11.78 17.89 -8.74
C ASP A 156 -10.27 17.64 -8.89
N ALA A 157 -9.91 16.38 -9.12
CA ALA A 157 -8.52 15.99 -9.25
C ALA A 157 -7.95 16.41 -10.61
N PRO A 158 -6.87 17.23 -10.67
CA PRO A 158 -6.23 17.56 -11.93
C PRO A 158 -5.75 16.27 -12.60
N TYR A 159 -5.83 16.18 -13.91
CA TYR A 159 -5.35 15.00 -14.62
C TYR A 159 -3.87 15.19 -15.00
N ARG A 160 -3.09 14.11 -15.00
CA ARG A 160 -1.79 14.07 -15.68
C ARG A 160 -1.99 13.56 -17.09
N ASP A 161 -1.59 14.36 -18.08
CA ASP A 161 -1.59 13.92 -19.48
C ASP A 161 -0.62 12.75 -19.72
#